data_AF-A0A0D8ZNX5-F1
#
_entry.id   AF-A0A0D8ZNX5-F1
#
_cell.length_a   1.000
_cell.length_b   1.000
_cell.length_c   1.000
_cell.angle_alpha   90.00
_cell.angle_beta   90.00
_cell.angle_gamma   90.00
#
_symmetry.space_group_name_H-M   'P 1'
#
loop_
_entity.id
_entity.type
_entity.pdbx_description
1 polymer ?
#
loop_
_entity_poly.entity_id
_entity_poly.type
_entity_poly.pdbx_seq_one_letter_code
_entity_poly.pdbx_strand_id
1 'polypeptide(L)' 'MLRGKVQKLIEQSQDAEEAAKLICIMLDESLDLSANGWFDEDPELEALFGDAEREIDYVQLSDKIDRLLAATSTSD' A
#
# COMPACT_ATOMS: atom_id res chain seq x y z
N MET A 1 10.70 -10.63 -1.49
CA MET A 1 9.52 -11.27 -2.12
C MET A 1 8.25 -10.58 -1.66
N LEU A 2 7.24 -10.45 -2.53
CA LEU A 2 5.97 -9.77 -2.23
C LEU A 2 5.24 -10.36 -1.02
N ARG A 3 5.18 -11.69 -0.90
CA ARG A 3 4.60 -12.37 0.29
C ARG A 3 5.19 -11.86 1.62
N GLY A 4 6.50 -11.61 1.66
CA GLY A 4 7.17 -11.11 2.86
C GLY A 4 6.81 -9.65 3.17
N LYS A 5 6.61 -8.81 2.13
CA LYS A 5 6.12 -7.43 2.30
C LYS A 5 4.69 -7.41 2.84
N VAL A 6 3.81 -8.24 2.27
CA VAL A 6 2.41 -8.41 2.74
C VAL A 6 2.39 -8.82 4.21
N GLN A 7 3.16 -9.86 4.58
CA GLN A 7 3.22 -10.32 5.96
C GLN A 7 3.68 -9.20 6.91
N LYS A 8 4.72 -8.45 6.55
CA LYS A 8 5.20 -7.32 7.35
C LYS A 8 4.15 -6.23 7.51
N LEU A 9 3.44 -5.86 6.45
CA LEU A 9 2.39 -4.84 6.53
C LEU A 9 1.25 -5.28 7.46
N ILE A 10 0.86 -6.55 7.44
CA ILE A 10 -0.14 -7.11 8.36
C ILE A 10 0.37 -7.06 9.81
N GLU A 11 1.62 -7.46 10.05
CA GLU A 11 2.20 -7.53 11.39
C GLU A 11 2.46 -6.15 12.02
N GLN A 12 2.74 -5.14 11.19
CA GLN A 12 3.10 -3.78 11.65
C GLN A 12 1.90 -2.83 11.72
N SER A 13 0.83 -3.10 10.99
CA SER A 13 -0.39 -2.31 11.08
C SER A 13 -1.22 -2.70 12.29
N GLN A 14 -1.71 -1.70 13.02
CA GLN A 14 -2.61 -1.91 14.18
C GLN A 14 -4.08 -2.06 13.75
N ASP A 15 -4.39 -1.66 12.52
CA ASP A 15 -5.71 -1.69 11.92
C ASP A 15 -5.68 -2.56 10.65
N ALA A 16 -6.62 -3.52 10.58
CA ALA A 16 -6.73 -4.45 9.47
C ALA A 16 -7.22 -3.78 8.17
N GLU A 17 -8.09 -2.77 8.29
CA GLU A 17 -8.59 -2.00 7.14
C GLU A 17 -7.45 -1.17 6.56
N GLU A 18 -6.67 -0.52 7.42
CA GLU A 18 -5.48 0.23 7.02
C GLU A 18 -4.43 -0.70 6.37
N ALA A 19 -4.19 -1.87 6.96
CA ALA A 19 -3.28 -2.86 6.39
C ALA A 19 -3.69 -3.28 4.97
N ALA A 20 -4.99 -3.53 4.76
CA ALA A 20 -5.52 -3.91 3.45
C ALA A 20 -5.28 -2.82 2.41
N LYS A 21 -5.54 -1.55 2.74
CA LYS A 21 -5.29 -0.39 1.85
C LYS A 21 -3.82 -0.28 1.45
N LEU A 22 -2.92 -0.35 2.43
CA LEU A 22 -1.46 -0.28 2.17
C LEU A 22 -0.97 -1.46 1.32
N ILE A 23 -1.55 -2.65 1.49
CA ILE A 23 -1.24 -3.82 0.67
C ILE A 23 -1.70 -3.60 -0.78
N CYS A 24 -2.92 -3.10 -1.00
CA CYS A 24 -3.42 -2.83 -2.34
C CYS A 24 -2.53 -1.82 -3.08
N ILE A 25 -2.13 -0.73 -2.41
CA ILE A 25 -1.19 0.26 -2.96
C ILE A 25 0.16 -0.38 -3.30
N MET A 26 0.77 -1.12 -2.37
CA MET A 26 2.06 -1.77 -2.60
C MET A 26 2.03 -2.80 -3.74
N LEU A 27 0.90 -3.51 -3.91
CA LEU A 27 0.70 -4.45 -5.00
C LEU A 27 0.52 -3.73 -6.34
N ASP A 28 -0.23 -2.62 -6.37
CA ASP A 28 -0.36 -1.79 -7.54
C ASP A 28 1.00 -1.26 -8.03
N GLU A 29 1.81 -0.66 -7.15
CA GLU A 29 3.17 -0.20 -7.49
C GLU A 29 4.07 -1.33 -8.03
N SER A 30 3.87 -2.55 -7.54
CA SER A 30 4.72 -3.69 -7.88
C SER A 30 4.29 -4.45 -9.13
N LEU A 31 3.01 -4.37 -9.49
CA LEU A 31 2.38 -5.23 -10.50
C LEU A 31 1.55 -4.48 -11.53
N ASP A 32 1.39 -3.15 -11.39
CA ASP A 32 0.58 -2.29 -12.24
C ASP A 32 -0.87 -2.80 -12.33
N LEU A 33 -1.57 -2.75 -11.18
CA LEU A 33 -2.89 -3.35 -11.01
C LEU A 33 -4.04 -2.38 -11.24
N SER A 34 -3.77 -1.09 -11.38
CA SER A 34 -4.74 -0.12 -11.83
C SER A 34 -5.15 -0.37 -13.29
N ALA A 35 -6.41 -0.07 -13.62
CA ALA A 35 -6.99 -0.19 -14.96
C ALA A 35 -7.01 -1.63 -15.55
N ASN A 36 -6.87 -2.66 -14.71
CA ASN A 36 -6.89 -4.07 -15.12
C ASN A 36 -8.07 -4.87 -14.53
N GLY A 37 -9.00 -4.20 -13.86
CA GLY A 37 -10.20 -4.76 -13.25
C GLY A 37 -10.03 -5.29 -11.82
N TRP A 38 -8.85 -5.16 -11.20
CA TRP A 38 -8.62 -5.63 -9.83
C TRP A 38 -9.08 -4.62 -8.77
N PHE A 39 -8.87 -3.32 -9.00
CA PHE A 39 -9.22 -2.25 -8.06
C PHE A 39 -10.14 -1.18 -8.64
N ASP A 40 -10.50 -1.30 -9.92
CA ASP A 40 -11.21 -0.28 -10.70
C ASP A 40 -12.67 -0.08 -10.32
N GLU A 41 -13.23 -0.91 -9.42
CA GLU A 41 -14.61 -0.76 -8.94
C GLU A 41 -14.66 -0.55 -7.42
N ASP A 42 -13.51 -0.40 -6.76
CA ASP A 42 -13.43 -0.12 -5.34
C ASP A 42 -13.34 1.40 -5.14
N PRO A 43 -14.40 2.06 -4.67
CA PRO A 43 -14.44 3.52 -4.58
C PRO A 43 -13.43 4.10 -3.57
N GLU A 44 -12.99 3.30 -2.59
CA GLU A 44 -11.97 3.75 -1.64
C GLU A 44 -10.58 3.70 -2.27
N LEU A 45 -10.30 2.67 -3.06
CA LEU A 45 -9.05 2.56 -3.81
C LEU A 45 -9.02 3.49 -5.03
N GLU A 46 -10.13 3.65 -5.75
CA GLU A 46 -10.28 4.67 -6.79
C GLU A 46 -10.03 6.07 -6.23
N ALA A 47 -10.49 6.38 -5.02
CA ALA A 47 -10.21 7.66 -4.38
C ALA A 47 -8.73 7.86 -4.02
N LEU A 48 -8.00 6.76 -3.81
CA LEU A 48 -6.56 6.74 -3.52
C LEU A 48 -5.69 6.76 -4.79
N PHE A 49 -6.17 6.19 -5.89
CA PHE A 49 -5.46 6.08 -7.17
C PHE A 49 -5.83 7.20 -8.16
N GLY A 50 -7.04 7.72 -8.09
CA GLY A 50 -7.63 8.68 -9.02
C GLY A 50 -7.53 10.12 -8.50
N ASP A 51 -6.45 10.81 -8.87
CA ASP A 51 -6.42 12.19 -9.39
C ASP A 51 -5.02 12.80 -9.21
N ALA A 52 -4.50 13.43 -10.27
CA ALA A 52 -3.19 14.10 -10.29
C ALA A 52 -3.06 15.26 -9.27
N GLU A 53 -4.17 15.75 -8.70
CA GLU A 53 -4.15 16.73 -7.60
C GLU A 53 -3.92 16.11 -6.21
N ARG A 54 -3.93 14.77 -6.08
CA ARG A 54 -3.68 14.02 -4.83
C ARG A 54 -2.40 13.18 -4.83
N GLU A 55 -1.45 13.48 -5.71
CA GLU A 55 -0.10 12.88 -5.71
C GLU A 55 0.56 12.91 -4.31
N ILE A 56 0.20 13.92 -3.50
CA ILE A 56 0.67 14.08 -2.11
C ILE A 56 0.20 12.92 -1.20
N ASP A 57 -1.05 12.48 -1.30
CA ASP A 57 -1.59 11.42 -0.42
C ASP A 57 -0.99 10.06 -0.78
N TYR A 58 -0.83 9.78 -2.08
CA TYR A 58 -0.18 8.57 -2.55
C TYR A 58 1.29 8.50 -2.14
N VAL A 59 2.05 9.59 -2.32
CA VAL A 59 3.45 9.67 -1.89
C VAL A 59 3.58 9.46 -0.38
N GLN A 60 2.68 10.02 0.44
CA GLN A 60 2.69 9.80 1.88
C GLN A 60 2.41 8.33 2.27
N LEU A 61 1.53 7.65 1.53
CA LEU A 61 1.20 6.24 1.75
C LEU A 61 2.35 5.32 1.32
N SER A 62 3.00 5.63 0.19
CA SER A 62 4.21 4.94 -0.28
C SER A 62 5.36 5.08 0.73
N ASP A 63 5.62 6.31 1.21
CA ASP A 63 6.58 6.58 2.29
C ASP A 63 6.24 5.80 3.57
N LYS A 64 4.96 5.68 3.91
CA LYS A 64 4.50 4.92 5.07
C LYS A 64 4.79 3.42 4.89
N ILE A 65 4.52 2.87 3.71
CA ILE A 65 4.85 1.48 3.36
C ILE A 65 6.35 1.24 3.58
N ASP A 66 7.20 2.11 3.06
CA ASP A 66 8.64 1.99 3.19
C ASP A 66 9.11 2.02 4.65
N ARG A 67 8.56 2.93 5.47
CA ARG A 67 8.86 2.99 6.91
C ARG A 67 8.46 1.72 7.63
N LEU A 68 7.27 1.19 7.36
CA LEU A 68 6.78 -0.05 7.97
C LEU A 68 7.64 -1.25 7.56
N LEU A 69 8.09 -1.30 6.31
CA LEU A 69 8.98 -2.35 5.83
C LEU A 69 10.40 -2.24 6.41
N ALA A 70 10.87 -1.01 6.69
CA ALA A 70 12.20 -0.71 7.20
C ALA A 70 12.36 -0.87 8.73
N ALA A 71 11.28 -0.74 9.52
CA ALA A 71 11.27 -0.80 10.99
C ALA A 71 11.81 -2.10 11.62
N THR A 72 12.29 -3.06 10.81
CA THR A 72 12.82 -4.36 11.22
C THR A 72 14.33 -4.52 10.99
N SER A 73 15.05 -3.49 10.51
CA SER A 73 16.52 -3.59 10.29
C SER A 73 17.37 -3.20 11.52
N THR A 74 16.76 -3.03 12.70
CA THR A 74 17.46 -2.59 13.93
C THR A 74 17.36 -3.55 15.11
N SER A 75 17.18 -4.85 14.83
CA SER A 75 17.33 -5.90 15.82
C SER A 75 18.25 -6.99 15.28
N ASP A 76 19.55 -6.75 15.35
CA ASP A 76 20.62 -7.76 15.42
C ASP A 76 21.72 -7.23 16.37
#